data_AF-A0A944JV90-F1
#
_entry.id   AF-A0A944JV90-F1
#
_cell.length_a   1.000
_cell.length_b   1.000
_cell.length_c   1.000
_cell.angle_alpha   90.00
_cell.angle_beta   90.00
_cell.angle_gamma   90.00
#
_symmetry.space_group_name_H-M   'P 1'
#
loop_
_entity.id
_entity.type
_entity.pdbx_description
1 polymer ?
#
loop_
_entity_poly.entity_id
_entity_poly.type
_entity_poly.pdbx_seq_one_letter_code
_entity_poly.pdbx_strand_id
1 'polypeptide(L)' 'MRIDPYARTTRRRAWVGDLVKDEDGREAIVTDVAADTVWILRSVDTFLGDQWITTDPDSLLVLRSRAQRVTP' A
#
# COMPACT_ATOMS: atom_id res chain seq x y z
N MET A 1 10.98 17.28 -29.17
CA MET A 1 10.58 16.17 -28.27
C MET A 1 10.98 16.56 -26.86
N ARG A 2 10.06 17.12 -26.07
CA ARG A 2 10.32 17.45 -24.65
C ARG A 2 10.15 16.16 -23.85
N ILE A 3 11.20 15.75 -23.15
CA ILE A 3 11.09 14.76 -22.08
C ILE A 3 11.03 15.58 -20.81
N ASP A 4 9.89 15.57 -20.13
CA ASP A 4 9.72 16.25 -18.85
C ASP A 4 10.40 15.40 -17.75
N PRO A 5 11.57 15.80 -17.21
CA PRO A 5 12.27 15.00 -16.21
C PRO A 5 11.59 15.03 -14.83
N TYR A 6 10.47 15.74 -14.71
CA TYR A 6 9.68 15.93 -13.50
C TYR A 6 8.25 15.42 -13.61
N ALA A 7 7.99 14.46 -14.51
CA ALA A 7 6.86 13.57 -14.28
C ALA A 7 7.15 12.80 -12.98
N ARG A 8 6.93 13.44 -11.82
CA ARG A 8 6.56 12.74 -10.60
C ARG A 8 5.34 11.96 -11.04
N THR A 9 5.54 10.70 -11.42
CA THR A 9 4.46 9.74 -11.33
C THR A 9 3.96 9.92 -9.91
N THR A 10 2.82 10.57 -9.75
CA THR A 10 2.15 10.67 -8.46
C THR A 10 1.79 9.22 -8.16
N ARG A 11 2.72 8.49 -7.55
CA ARG A 11 2.45 7.15 -7.05
C ARG A 11 1.31 7.38 -6.07
N ARG A 12 0.14 6.89 -6.47
CA ARG A 12 -1.04 6.95 -5.62
C ARG A 12 -0.64 6.28 -4.31
N ARG A 13 -0.78 7.01 -3.20
CA ARG A 13 -0.59 6.45 -1.86
C ARG A 13 -1.52 5.26 -1.69
N ALA A 14 -1.02 4.22 -1.02
CA ALA A 14 -1.84 3.08 -0.66
C ALA A 14 -3.10 3.53 0.10
N TRP A 15 -4.22 2.86 -0.13
CA TRP A 15 -5.47 3.17 0.55
C TRP A 15 -6.14 1.91 1.09
N VAL A 16 -7.13 2.10 1.96
CA VAL A 16 -7.90 1.02 2.57
C VAL A 16 -8.37 0.01 1.52
N GLY A 17 -7.99 -1.23 1.76
CA GLY A 17 -8.26 -2.37 0.89
C GLY A 17 -7.30 -2.51 -0.27
N ASP A 18 -6.23 -1.74 -0.40
CA ASP A 18 -5.17 -2.04 -1.37
C ASP A 18 -4.28 -3.18 -0.82
N LEU A 19 -3.81 -4.06 -1.71
CA LEU A 19 -2.72 -5.00 -1.42
C LEU A 19 -1.41 -4.28 -1.71
N VAL A 20 -0.55 -4.24 -0.70
CA VAL A 20 0.73 -3.55 -0.73
C VAL A 20 1.88 -4.49 -0.40
N LYS A 21 3.08 -4.06 -0.76
CA LYS A 21 4.34 -4.62 -0.30
C LYS A 21 5.14 -3.53 0.40
N ASP A 22 5.66 -3.83 1.59
CA ASP A 22 6.53 -2.91 2.32
C ASP A 22 8.01 -3.05 1.87
N GLU A 23 8.89 -2.24 2.49
CA GLU A 23 10.33 -2.22 2.21
C GLU A 23 11.06 -3.51 2.61
N ASP A 24 10.56 -4.23 3.61
CA ASP A 24 11.05 -5.55 4.02
C ASP A 24 10.59 -6.68 3.08
N GLY A 25 9.73 -6.33 2.12
CA GLY A 25 9.17 -7.24 1.14
C GLY A 25 7.97 -8.05 1.64
N ARG A 26 7.38 -7.66 2.78
CA ARG A 26 6.17 -8.29 3.33
C ARG A 26 4.94 -7.77 2.61
N GLU A 27 4.01 -8.67 2.31
CA GLU A 27 2.73 -8.33 1.67
C GLU A 27 1.62 -8.16 2.71
N ALA A 28 0.82 -7.11 2.53
CA ALA A 28 -0.27 -6.79 3.45
C ALA A 28 -1.44 -6.14 2.75
N ILE A 29 -2.61 -6.25 3.36
CA ILE A 29 -3.77 -5.44 3.00
C ILE A 29 -3.79 -4.23 3.93
N VAL A 30 -3.95 -3.03 3.37
CA VAL A 30 -4.27 -1.84 4.17
C VAL A 30 -5.67 -2.02 4.74
N THR A 31 -5.80 -2.16 6.05
CA THR A 31 -7.11 -2.34 6.69
C THR A 31 -7.72 -1.02 7.12
N ASP A 32 -6.89 -0.03 7.42
CA ASP A 32 -7.34 1.31 7.83
C ASP A 32 -6.26 2.37 7.56
N VAL A 33 -6.69 3.63 7.46
CA VAL A 33 -5.83 4.81 7.38
C VAL A 33 -6.31 5.82 8.44
N ALA A 34 -5.65 5.83 9.59
CA ALA A 34 -6.02 6.70 10.69
C ALA A 34 -5.47 8.12 10.47
N ALA A 35 -6.35 9.10 10.57
CA ALA A 35 -6.04 10.54 10.47
C ALA A 35 -5.19 10.91 9.24
N ASP A 36 -5.34 10.19 8.12
CA ASP A 36 -4.58 10.37 6.87
C ASP A 36 -3.04 10.33 7.03
N THR A 37 -2.56 9.75 8.13
CA THR A 37 -1.14 9.79 8.55
C THR A 37 -0.59 8.44 8.99
N VAL A 38 -1.45 7.49 9.36
CA VAL A 38 -1.03 6.15 9.83
C VAL A 38 -1.75 5.08 9.02
N TRP A 39 -0.99 4.21 8.39
CA TRP A 39 -1.51 3.06 7.64
C TRP A 39 -1.43 1.83 8.52
N ILE A 40 -2.57 1.17 8.72
CA ILE A 40 -2.66 -0.09 9.45
C ILE A 40 -2.68 -1.23 8.44
N LEU A 41 -1.73 -2.14 8.58
CA LEU A 41 -1.44 -3.22 7.64
C LEU A 41 -1.70 -4.56 8.31
N ARG A 42 -2.44 -5.43 7.63
CA ARG A 42 -2.62 -6.83 8.04
C ARG A 42 -1.95 -7.74 7.03
N SER A 43 -1.10 -8.64 7.51
CA SER A 43 -0.45 -9.66 6.69
C SER A 43 -1.49 -10.44 5.86
N VAL A 44 -1.15 -10.73 4.61
CA VAL A 44 -1.88 -11.73 3.82
C VAL A 44 -1.49 -13.16 4.16
N ASP A 45 -0.34 -13.33 4.82
CA ASP A 45 0.13 -14.63 5.29
C ASP A 45 -0.61 -15.00 6.59
N THR A 46 -1.44 -16.03 6.51
CA THR A 46 -2.21 -16.57 7.63
C THR A 46 -1.35 -17.22 8.71
N PHE A 47 -0.10 -17.58 8.42
CA PHE A 47 0.82 -18.14 9.41
C PHE A 47 1.42 -17.07 10.31
N LEU A 48 1.63 -15.87 9.78
CA LEU A 48 2.21 -14.76 10.52
C LEU A 48 1.13 -14.07 11.38
N GLY A 49 -0.11 -13.94 10.89
CA GLY A 49 -1.19 -13.30 11.65
C GLY A 49 -0.89 -11.85 12.07
N ASP A 50 0.21 -11.30 11.56
CA ASP A 50 0.81 -10.08 12.05
C ASP A 50 0.07 -8.85 11.52
N GLN A 51 -0.05 -7.86 12.40
CA GLN A 51 -0.53 -6.53 12.09
C GLN A 51 0.57 -5.54 12.47
N TRP A 52 0.85 -4.59 11.58
CA TRP A 52 1.79 -3.51 11.85
C TRP A 52 1.28 -2.19 11.28
N ILE A 53 1.99 -1.11 11.62
CA ILE A 53 1.67 0.24 11.18
C ILE A 53 2.86 0.86 10.46
N THR A 54 2.58 1.76 9.52
CA THR A 54 3.57 2.70 8.97
C THR A 54 3.02 4.12 8.97
N THR A 55 3.90 5.09 9.23
CA THR A 55 3.63 6.52 9.06
C THR A 55 4.25 7.08 7.78
N ASP A 56 5.04 6.25 7.07
CA ASP A 56 5.55 6.56 5.75
C ASP A 56 4.71 5.82 4.70
N PRO A 57 3.73 6.48 4.07
CA PRO A 57 2.92 5.84 3.02
C PRO A 57 3.67 5.67 1.70
N ASP A 58 4.77 6.40 1.50
CA ASP A 58 5.53 6.34 0.25
C ASP A 58 6.48 5.13 0.23
N SER A 59 6.69 4.46 1.37
CA SER A 59 7.38 3.17 1.46
C SER A 59 6.53 1.98 0.99
N LEU A 60 5.21 2.18 0.81
CA LEU A 60 4.29 1.13 0.40
C LEU A 60 4.14 1.06 -1.13
N LEU A 61 4.52 -0.08 -1.71
CA LEU A 61 4.24 -0.39 -3.10
C LEU A 61 2.84 -1.00 -3.25
N VAL A 62 1.91 -0.29 -3.89
CA VAL A 62 0.60 -0.84 -4.24
C VAL A 62 0.75 -1.91 -5.34
N LEU A 63 0.54 -3.18 -4.97
CA LEU A 63 0.56 -4.31 -5.90
C LEU A 63 -0.78 -4.48 -6.63
N ARG A 64 -1.89 -4.39 -5.88
CA ARG A 64 -3.25 -4.43 -6.42
C ARG A 64 -4.16 -3.49 -5.66
N SER A 65 -4.93 -2.69 -6.38
CA SER A 65 -5.95 -1.84 -5.78
C SER A 65 -7.11 -2.66 -5.21
N ARG A 66 -7.87 -2.10 -4.26
CA ARG A 66 -9.10 -2.72 -3.74
C ARG A 66 -10.03 -3.21 -4.86
N ALA A 67 -10.26 -2.37 -5.87
CA ALA A 67 -11.14 -2.71 -7.00
C ALA A 67 -10.67 -3.99 -7.70
N GLN A 68 -9.37 -4.09 -8.01
CA GLN A 68 -8.79 -5.27 -8.65
C GLN A 68 -8.82 -6.54 -7.79
N ARG A 69 -8.92 -6.41 -6.46
CA ARG A 69 -8.99 -7.57 -5.54
C ARG A 69 -10.40 -8.12 -5.36
N VAL A 70 -11.42 -7.27 -5.53
CA VAL A 70 -12.83 -7.65 -5.29
C VAL A 70 -13.60 -7.93 -6.58
N THR A 71 -12.99 -7.67 -7.75
CA THR A 71 -13.53 -8.14 -9.02
C THR A 71 -13.37 -9.67 -9.10
N PRO A 72 -14.45 -10.42 -9.40
CA PRO A 72 -14.42 -11.87 -9.54
C PRO A 72 -13.65 -12.36 -10.76
#